data_AF-A0A7R9QAB7-F1
#
_entry.id   AF-A0A7R9QAB7-F1
#
_cell.length_a   1.000
_cell.length_b   1.000
_cell.length_c   1.000
_cell.angle_alpha   90.00
_cell.angle_beta   90.00
_cell.angle_gamma   90.00
#
_symmetry.space_group_name_H-M   'P 1'
#
loop_
_entity.id
_entity.type
_entity.pdbx_description
1 polymer ?
#
loop_
_entity_poly.entity_id
_entity_poly.type
_entity_poly.pdbx_seq_one_letter_code
_entity_poly.pdbx_strand_id
1 'polypeptide(L)'
;MSIASEEDFYDIENVDQFVDIISQLADRYQPPLDLIFNYLSAPDLCRMACVSQRWKRIVCTDSAANHRRTRYLKRLRRQRKSVGQENWPIKGRTPAATRSRTALSDIHNMYRTVKPTKKTLQSSLTNTTTISTPNTRQSQRLRDMGLRAM
;
A
#
# COMPACT_ATOMS: atom_id res chain seq x y z
N MET A 1 -14.47 -48.80 59.31
CA MET A 1 -15.25 -47.64 58.83
C MET A 1 -14.28 -46.68 58.17
N SER A 2 -14.16 -46.77 56.84
CA SER A 2 -13.28 -45.90 56.04
C SER A 2 -14.08 -44.69 55.58
N ILE A 3 -13.62 -43.50 55.95
CA ILE A 3 -14.17 -42.23 55.50
C ILE A 3 -13.39 -41.91 54.22
N ALA A 4 -14.05 -42.05 53.07
CA ALA A 4 -13.48 -41.64 51.80
C ALA A 4 -13.36 -40.11 51.82
N SER A 5 -12.14 -39.62 51.59
CA SER A 5 -11.80 -38.21 51.53
C SER A 5 -12.47 -37.55 50.31
N GLU A 6 -13.27 -36.56 50.63
CA GLU A 6 -14.03 -35.67 49.75
C GLU A 6 -13.11 -34.52 49.32
N GLU A 7 -12.21 -34.79 48.36
CA GLU A 7 -11.47 -33.74 47.65
C GLU A 7 -11.84 -33.80 46.17
N ASP A 8 -13.09 -33.40 45.88
CA ASP A 8 -13.48 -32.99 44.53
C ASP A 8 -12.85 -31.62 44.24
N PHE A 9 -11.61 -31.70 43.80
CA PHE A 9 -10.85 -30.63 43.17
C PHE A 9 -11.57 -30.25 41.87
N TYR A 10 -12.49 -29.29 41.93
CA TYR A 10 -13.01 -28.66 40.72
C TYR A 10 -11.87 -27.84 40.10
N ASP A 11 -11.16 -28.46 39.16
CA ASP A 11 -10.37 -27.75 38.17
C ASP A 11 -11.31 -26.81 37.41
N ILE A 12 -11.37 -25.57 37.87
CA ILE A 12 -11.93 -24.46 37.09
C ILE A 12 -10.89 -24.20 36.00
N GLU A 13 -10.85 -25.06 34.99
CA GLU A 13 -10.31 -24.71 33.69
C GLU A 13 -11.14 -23.54 33.20
N ASN A 14 -10.65 -22.34 33.49
CA ASN A 14 -11.14 -21.09 32.94
C ASN A 14 -10.72 -21.09 31.47
N VAL A 15 -11.39 -21.93 30.68
CA VAL A 15 -11.27 -21.96 29.24
C VAL A 15 -11.85 -20.63 28.80
N ASP A 16 -10.98 -19.67 28.44
CA ASP A 16 -11.36 -18.40 27.86
C ASP A 16 -12.41 -18.64 26.76
N GLN A 17 -13.68 -18.47 27.11
CA GLN A 17 -14.78 -18.85 26.24
C GLN A 17 -14.93 -17.75 25.20
N PHE A 18 -14.29 -17.91 24.06
CA PHE A 18 -14.41 -16.98 22.95
C PHE A 18 -15.84 -17.04 22.38
N VAL A 19 -16.62 -15.98 22.65
CA VAL A 19 -18.00 -15.85 22.17
C VAL A 19 -18.00 -15.23 20.77
N ASP A 20 -18.41 -16.01 19.76
CA ASP A 20 -18.69 -15.49 18.40
C ASP A 20 -20.07 -14.82 18.34
N ILE A 21 -20.12 -13.56 18.78
CA ILE A 21 -21.35 -12.75 18.84
C ILE A 21 -22.00 -12.60 17.47
N ILE A 22 -21.21 -12.45 16.40
CA ILE A 22 -21.73 -12.23 15.04
C ILE A 22 -22.47 -13.46 14.55
N SER A 23 -21.89 -14.64 14.74
CA SER A 23 -22.53 -15.90 14.36
C SER A 23 -23.78 -16.17 15.20
N GLN A 24 -23.77 -15.87 16.50
CA GLN A 24 -24.92 -16.04 17.37
C GLN A 24 -26.07 -15.10 17.02
N LEU A 25 -25.77 -13.83 16.71
CA LEU A 25 -26.77 -12.86 16.26
C LEU A 25 -27.38 -13.30 14.92
N ALA A 26 -26.56 -13.79 13.98
CA ALA A 26 -27.06 -14.25 12.68
C ALA A 26 -28.07 -15.40 12.78
N ASP A 27 -27.94 -16.26 13.79
CA ASP A 27 -28.86 -17.39 13.99
C ASP A 27 -30.17 -16.98 14.67
N ARG A 28 -30.14 -15.92 15.48
CA ARG A 28 -31.26 -15.56 16.37
C ARG A 28 -32.02 -14.32 15.93
N TYR A 29 -31.33 -13.28 15.48
CA TYR A 29 -31.92 -11.98 15.25
C TYR A 29 -31.06 -11.10 14.33
N GLN A 30 -31.57 -10.83 13.12
CA GLN A 30 -30.87 -10.09 12.08
C GLN A 30 -30.74 -8.56 12.30
N PRO A 31 -31.74 -7.82 12.82
CA PRO A 31 -31.71 -6.35 12.87
C PRO A 31 -30.48 -5.71 13.56
N PRO A 32 -29.89 -6.28 14.64
CA PRO A 32 -28.66 -5.76 15.22
C PRO A 32 -27.46 -5.89 14.27
N LEU A 33 -27.41 -6.90 13.41
CA LEU A 33 -26.36 -7.04 12.41
C LEU A 33 -26.42 -5.91 11.39
N ASP A 34 -27.62 -5.49 10.99
CA ASP A 34 -27.78 -4.37 10.06
C ASP A 34 -27.24 -3.07 10.66
N LEU A 35 -27.50 -2.83 11.96
CA LEU A 35 -26.92 -1.70 12.69
C LEU A 35 -25.40 -1.79 12.75
N ILE A 36 -24.85 -2.95 13.15
CA ILE A 36 -23.40 -3.18 13.19
C ILE A 36 -22.77 -2.91 11.83
N PHE A 37 -23.35 -3.45 10.75
CA PHE A 37 -22.84 -3.26 9.40
C PHE A 37 -22.93 -1.81 8.95
N ASN A 38 -23.92 -1.05 9.38
CA ASN A 38 -24.03 0.38 9.08
C ASN A 38 -22.89 1.19 9.71
N TYR A 39 -22.38 0.80 10.89
CA TYR A 39 -21.21 1.43 11.50
C TYR A 39 -19.88 1.07 10.82
N LEU A 40 -19.80 -0.07 10.11
CA LEU A 40 -18.58 -0.51 9.47
C LEU A 40 -18.33 0.19 8.13
N SER A 41 -17.09 0.63 7.93
CA SER A 41 -16.63 1.14 6.64
C SER A 41 -16.49 0.00 5.62
N ALA A 42 -16.47 0.32 4.32
CA ALA A 42 -16.30 -0.71 3.29
C ALA A 42 -14.98 -1.51 3.40
N PRO A 43 -13.82 -0.91 3.76
CA PRO A 43 -12.62 -1.65 4.13
C PRO A 43 -12.82 -2.61 5.31
N ASP A 44 -13.56 -2.21 6.34
CA ASP A 44 -13.79 -3.03 7.53
C ASP A 44 -14.73 -4.19 7.23
N LEU A 45 -15.77 -3.97 6.41
CA LEU A 45 -16.61 -5.05 5.89
C LEU A 45 -15.79 -6.09 5.09
N CYS A 46 -14.76 -5.65 4.36
CA CYS A 46 -13.84 -6.59 3.71
C CYS A 46 -13.03 -7.40 4.72
N ARG A 47 -12.46 -6.77 5.75
CA ARG A 47 -11.70 -7.44 6.81
C ARG A 47 -12.57 -8.42 7.59
N MET A 48 -13.78 -8.00 7.95
CA MET A 48 -14.78 -8.80 8.62
C MET A 48 -15.12 -10.07 7.82
N ALA A 49 -15.30 -9.94 6.50
CA ALA A 49 -15.52 -11.09 5.61
C ALA A 49 -14.31 -12.04 5.47
N CYS A 50 -13.14 -11.67 6.00
CA CYS A 50 -11.95 -12.52 6.04
C CYS A 50 -11.77 -13.25 7.38
N VAL A 51 -12.58 -12.95 8.40
CA VAL A 51 -12.48 -13.59 9.73
C VAL A 51 -12.81 -15.08 9.64
N SER A 52 -13.92 -15.43 8.98
CA SER A 52 -14.32 -16.82 8.75
C SER A 52 -15.24 -16.94 7.53
N GLN A 53 -15.39 -18.15 6.98
CA GLN A 53 -16.36 -18.40 5.89
C GLN A 53 -17.80 -18.15 6.33
N ARG A 54 -18.09 -18.29 7.62
CA ARG A 54 -19.40 -17.98 8.18
C ARG A 54 -19.66 -16.49 8.19
N TRP A 55 -18.73 -15.69 8.70
CA TRP A 55 -18.81 -14.23 8.69
C TRP A 55 -18.91 -13.67 7.27
N LYS A 56 -18.14 -14.23 6.33
CA LYS A 56 -18.27 -13.91 4.91
C LYS A 56 -19.69 -14.12 4.39
N ARG A 57 -20.34 -15.23 4.73
CA ARG A 57 -21.72 -15.52 4.31
C ARG A 57 -22.67 -14.49 4.91
N ILE A 58 -22.58 -14.22 6.21
CA ILE A 58 -23.44 -13.24 6.90
C ILE A 58 -23.34 -11.86 6.24
N VAL A 59 -22.12 -11.37 6.00
CA VAL A 59 -21.89 -10.07 5.34
C VAL A 59 -22.39 -10.07 3.88
N CYS A 60 -22.31 -11.20 3.18
CA CYS A 60 -22.80 -11.31 1.80
C CYS A 60 -24.33 -11.41 1.71
N THR A 61 -24.99 -11.92 2.75
CA THR A 61 -26.45 -12.01 2.83
C THR A 61 -27.08 -10.63 3.02
N ASP A 62 -26.45 -9.73 3.79
CA ASP A 62 -26.91 -8.35 3.88
C ASP A 62 -26.61 -7.58 2.58
N SER A 63 -27.67 -7.16 1.88
CA SER A 63 -27.57 -6.51 0.57
C SER A 63 -26.80 -5.19 0.64
N ALA A 64 -27.06 -4.37 1.67
CA ALA A 64 -26.46 -3.05 1.82
C ALA A 64 -24.95 -3.12 2.09
N ALA A 65 -24.54 -3.97 3.03
CA ALA A 65 -23.14 -4.25 3.35
C ALA A 65 -22.42 -4.89 2.17
N ASN A 66 -23.01 -5.91 1.54
CA ASN A 66 -22.40 -6.58 0.40
C ASN A 66 -22.21 -5.63 -0.79
N HIS A 67 -23.17 -4.73 -1.05
CA HIS A 67 -23.04 -3.72 -2.09
C HIS A 67 -21.88 -2.75 -1.81
N ARG A 68 -21.78 -2.22 -0.57
CA ARG A 68 -20.67 -1.34 -0.15
C ARG A 68 -19.32 -2.03 -0.30
N ARG A 69 -19.21 -3.25 0.21
CA ARG A 69 -18.02 -4.11 0.10
C ARG A 69 -17.64 -4.36 -1.36
N THR A 70 -18.60 -4.76 -2.19
CA THR A 70 -18.36 -5.09 -3.61
C THR A 70 -17.95 -3.85 -4.41
N ARG A 71 -18.59 -2.70 -4.18
CA ARG A 71 -18.20 -1.42 -4.79
C ARG A 71 -16.75 -1.06 -4.43
N TYR A 72 -16.37 -1.22 -3.17
CA TYR A 72 -15.01 -0.98 -2.71
C TYR A 72 -14.00 -1.91 -3.38
N LEU A 73 -14.26 -3.21 -3.43
CA LEU A 73 -13.40 -4.19 -4.11
C LEU A 73 -13.26 -3.89 -5.61
N LYS A 74 -14.35 -3.51 -6.29
CA LYS A 74 -14.31 -3.08 -7.70
C LYS A 74 -13.41 -1.86 -7.88
N ARG A 75 -13.50 -0.87 -6.98
CA ARG A 75 -12.63 0.33 -6.99
C ARG A 75 -11.16 -0.06 -6.82
N LEU A 76 -10.83 -0.90 -5.85
CA LEU A 76 -9.45 -1.36 -5.63
C LEU A 76 -8.90 -2.12 -6.84
N ARG A 77 -9.70 -2.99 -7.47
CA ARG A 77 -9.29 -3.71 -8.69
C ARG A 77 -8.99 -2.76 -9.84
N ARG A 78 -9.82 -1.72 -10.04
CA ARG A 78 -9.57 -0.69 -11.06
C ARG A 78 -8.29 0.09 -10.76
N GLN A 79 -8.10 0.49 -9.50
CA GLN A 79 -6.91 1.21 -9.08
C GLN A 79 -5.64 0.38 -9.31
N ARG A 80 -5.64 -0.89 -8.89
CA ARG A 80 -4.52 -1.84 -9.13
C ARG A 80 -4.19 -1.99 -10.62
N LYS A 81 -5.22 -2.07 -11.48
CA LYS A 81 -5.02 -2.11 -12.93
C LYS A 81 -4.37 -0.82 -13.47
N SER A 82 -4.69 0.33 -12.90
CA SER A 82 -4.17 1.62 -13.34
C SER A 82 -2.72 1.88 -12.91
N VAL A 83 -2.30 1.40 -11.74
CA VAL A 83 -0.93 1.65 -11.24
C VAL A 83 0.09 0.59 -11.63
N GLY A 84 -0.36 -0.56 -12.12
CA GLY A 84 0.51 -1.72 -12.30
C GLY A 84 0.69 -2.51 -11.01
N GLN A 85 1.12 -3.76 -11.14
CA GLN A 85 1.27 -4.67 -9.99
C GLN A 85 2.48 -4.30 -9.14
N GLU A 86 3.52 -3.79 -9.78
CA GLU A 86 4.79 -3.33 -9.20
C GLU A 86 4.62 -2.11 -8.27
N ASN A 87 3.60 -1.28 -8.51
CA ASN A 87 3.33 -0.08 -7.71
C ASN A 87 2.17 -0.26 -6.71
N TRP A 88 1.71 -1.51 -6.50
CA TRP A 88 0.63 -1.85 -5.57
C TRP A 88 1.16 -2.42 -4.24
N PRO A 89 0.62 -2.04 -3.07
CA PRO A 89 -0.43 -1.05 -2.82
C PRO A 89 0.11 0.38 -2.85
N ILE A 90 -0.72 1.33 -3.30
CA ILE A 90 -0.37 2.76 -3.20
C ILE A 90 -0.32 3.12 -1.72
N LYS A 91 0.89 3.30 -1.18
CA LYS A 91 1.09 3.78 0.19
C LYS A 91 0.64 5.23 0.29
N GLY A 92 -0.63 5.46 0.62
CA GLY A 92 -1.15 6.64 1.32
C GLY A 92 -0.97 8.04 0.72
N ARG A 93 -0.28 8.22 -0.40
CA ARG A 93 -0.22 9.50 -1.11
C ARG A 93 -0.68 9.24 -2.53
N THR A 94 -1.88 9.72 -2.83
CA THR A 94 -2.29 9.98 -4.21
C THR A 94 -1.10 10.59 -4.96
N PRO A 95 -0.67 10.06 -6.11
CA PRO A 95 0.15 10.88 -6.99
C PRO A 95 -0.70 12.13 -7.24
N ALA A 96 -0.19 13.28 -6.80
CA ALA A 96 -0.79 14.58 -7.10
C ALA A 96 -1.16 14.53 -8.58
N ALA A 97 -2.44 14.72 -8.91
CA ALA A 97 -2.96 14.63 -10.26
C ALA A 97 -1.91 15.25 -11.18
N THR A 98 -1.28 14.42 -12.00
CA THR A 98 -0.23 14.85 -12.92
C THR A 98 -0.93 15.74 -13.93
N ARG A 99 -1.17 17.01 -13.56
CA ARG A 99 -1.45 18.07 -14.50
C ARG A 99 -0.33 17.92 -15.51
N SER A 100 -0.72 17.56 -16.73
CA SER A 100 0.20 17.37 -17.84
C SER A 100 1.19 18.52 -17.79
N ARG A 101 2.47 18.20 -17.51
CA ARG A 101 3.55 19.19 -17.55
C ARG A 101 3.77 19.51 -19.03
N THR A 102 2.90 20.33 -19.59
CA THR A 102 3.07 20.97 -20.91
C THR A 102 4.35 21.79 -20.96
N ALA A 103 4.93 22.15 -19.80
CA ALA A 103 6.22 22.83 -19.70
C ALA A 103 7.41 22.07 -20.33
N LEU A 104 7.27 20.79 -20.70
CA LEU A 104 8.33 20.02 -21.39
C LEU A 104 7.91 19.49 -22.78
N SER A 105 6.73 19.86 -23.31
CA SER A 105 6.36 19.44 -24.67
C SER A 105 7.26 20.05 -25.74
N ASP A 106 7.89 21.18 -25.44
CA ASP A 106 8.63 21.99 -26.40
C ASP A 106 10.12 21.61 -26.49
N ILE A 107 10.56 20.59 -25.75
CA ILE A 107 11.89 20.01 -25.94
C ILE A 107 11.82 19.09 -27.17
N HIS A 108 11.68 19.73 -28.33
CA HIS A 108 11.93 19.11 -29.62
C HIS A 108 13.43 18.79 -29.66
N ASN A 109 13.78 17.53 -29.91
CA ASN A 109 15.15 17.07 -30.08
C ASN A 109 15.88 17.92 -31.15
N MET A 110 16.63 18.95 -30.72
CA MET A 110 17.49 19.81 -31.54
C MET A 110 18.75 19.10 -32.06
N TYR A 111 18.71 17.77 -32.26
CA TYR A 111 19.85 16.97 -32.73
C TYR A 111 19.61 16.29 -34.10
N ARG A 112 18.84 16.95 -34.98
CA ARG A 112 18.94 16.77 -36.44
C ARG A 112 19.00 18.19 -37.01
N THR A 113 20.11 18.69 -37.54
CA THR A 113 20.91 18.10 -38.62
C THR A 113 22.33 18.67 -38.60
N VAL A 114 23.36 17.84 -38.44
CA VAL A 114 24.69 18.16 -38.99
C VAL A 114 24.85 17.31 -40.24
N LYS A 115 24.82 17.95 -41.41
CA LYS A 115 25.09 17.30 -42.69
C LYS A 115 26.54 16.79 -42.66
N PRO A 116 26.82 15.50 -42.95
CA PRO A 116 28.19 15.04 -43.04
C PRO A 116 28.81 15.52 -44.36
N THR A 117 29.62 16.58 -44.29
CA THR A 117 30.57 16.91 -45.36
C THR A 117 31.62 15.81 -45.42
N LYS A 118 31.59 15.04 -46.51
CA LYS A 118 32.61 14.05 -46.86
C LYS A 118 33.98 14.74 -46.95
N LYS A 119 34.88 14.43 -46.02
CA LYS A 119 36.33 14.47 -46.27
C LYS A 119 36.99 13.23 -45.66
N THR A 120 37.37 12.35 -46.58
CA THR A 120 38.38 11.32 -46.50
C THR A 120 39.62 11.77 -45.70
N LEU A 121 40.05 10.96 -44.72
CA LEU A 121 41.44 10.47 -44.59
C LEU A 121 41.56 9.50 -43.40
N GLN A 122 42.54 8.61 -43.52
CA GLN A 122 42.65 7.27 -42.95
C GLN A 122 43.33 7.22 -41.57
N SER A 123 43.26 6.01 -40.99
CA SER A 123 44.14 5.42 -39.96
C SER A 123 43.89 5.90 -38.52
N SER A 124 43.94 5.07 -37.48
CA SER A 124 44.34 3.67 -37.32
C SER A 124 43.80 3.20 -35.96
N LEU A 125 43.64 1.88 -35.81
CA LEU A 125 43.39 1.21 -34.54
C LEU A 125 44.47 1.56 -33.49
N THR A 126 44.06 1.74 -32.23
CA THR A 126 44.70 1.11 -31.08
C THR A 126 43.73 1.02 -29.89
N ASN A 127 43.69 -0.17 -29.30
CA ASN A 127 43.07 -0.48 -28.02
C ASN A 127 43.75 0.29 -26.87
N THR A 128 43.07 0.49 -25.73
CA THR A 128 43.52 0.16 -24.35
C THR A 128 42.65 0.84 -23.28
N THR A 129 41.90 -0.01 -22.57
CA THR A 129 41.75 -0.16 -21.10
C THR A 129 42.01 1.03 -20.15
N THR A 130 41.04 1.19 -19.22
CA THR A 130 41.14 1.68 -17.81
C THR A 130 41.69 3.08 -17.51
N ILE A 131 40.80 3.99 -17.09
CA ILE A 131 41.04 5.02 -16.05
C ILE A 131 39.68 5.27 -15.36
N SER A 132 39.44 4.71 -14.17
CA SER A 132 39.71 5.29 -12.84
C SER A 132 38.86 6.53 -12.54
N THR A 133 37.84 6.36 -11.70
CA THR A 133 37.09 7.43 -11.04
C THR A 133 37.92 7.98 -9.87
N PRO A 134 38.28 9.27 -9.83
CA PRO A 134 38.74 9.90 -8.61
C PRO A 134 37.56 10.47 -7.82
N ASN A 135 37.45 9.99 -6.59
CA ASN A 135 36.63 10.53 -5.52
C ASN A 135 37.24 11.84 -4.99
N THR A 136 36.36 12.74 -4.52
CA THR A 136 36.60 13.76 -3.47
C THR A 136 37.69 14.84 -3.65
N ARG A 137 37.24 16.11 -3.78
CA ARG A 137 37.71 17.28 -2.97
C ARG A 137 36.82 18.50 -3.27
N GLN A 138 35.97 18.88 -2.31
CA GLN A 138 36.17 20.09 -1.48
C GLN A 138 36.67 21.33 -2.24
N SER A 139 35.80 22.33 -2.34
CA SER A 139 36.22 23.74 -2.34
C SER A 139 35.37 24.48 -1.31
N GLN A 140 35.97 24.70 -0.15
CA GLN A 140 35.64 25.84 0.69
C GLN A 140 36.06 27.11 -0.04
N ARG A 141 35.19 28.12 -0.06
CA ARG A 141 35.62 29.51 0.00
C ARG A 141 34.80 30.20 1.10
N LEU A 142 35.54 30.55 2.14
CA LEU A 142 35.16 31.37 3.30
C LEU A 142 35.07 32.86 2.91
N ARG A 143 34.41 33.61 3.83
CA ARG A 143 34.50 35.06 4.12
C ARG A 143 33.54 35.94 3.32
N ASP A 144 32.85 36.94 3.88
CA ASP A 144 32.86 37.55 5.22
C ASP A 144 31.60 38.46 5.35
N MET A 145 31.37 38.96 6.57
CA MET A 145 30.48 40.08 6.98
C MET A 145 29.03 39.71 7.35
N GLY A 146 28.53 39.92 8.56
CA GLY A 146 29.09 40.54 9.76
C GLY A 146 28.04 40.53 10.88
N LEU A 147 28.52 40.41 12.12
CA LEU A 147 27.75 40.61 13.34
C LEU A 147 27.04 41.97 13.35
N ARG A 148 25.84 42.05 13.92
CA ARG A 148 25.58 43.00 15.02
C ARG A 148 24.38 42.62 15.87
N ALA A 149 24.63 42.68 17.16
CA ALA A 149 23.74 42.53 18.31
C ALA A 149 22.43 43.32 18.20
N MET A 150 21.37 42.74 18.77
CA MET A 150 20.70 43.28 19.97
C MET A 150 20.26 42.13 20.87
#